data_AF-A0A3D5X7Z0-F1
#
_entry.id   AF-A0A3D5X7Z0-F1
#
_cell.length_a   1.000
_cell.length_b   1.000
_cell.length_c   1.000
_cell.angle_alpha   90.00
_cell.angle_beta   90.00
_cell.angle_gamma   90.00
#
_symmetry.space_group_name_H-M   'P 1'
#
loop_
_entity.id
_entity.type
_entity.pdbx_description
1 polymer ?
#
loop_
_entity_poly.entity_id
_entity_poly.type
_entity_poly.pdbx_seq_one_letter_code
_entity_poly.pdbx_strand_id
1 'polypeptide(L)'
;LVISCPCALVISIPLGYFGGIGAASKNGILFKGSNFLDTLANIQNVVMDKTGTLTEGVFEVQEVVLKPEFDKDEILQMVNALESQSTHPVATAIHNFVGEIDYSIKLIDAEEISGHGLKATINGKELLVGNFKLMDKHSIKYDIDPTTIVYT
;
A
#
# COMPACT_ATOMS: atom_id res chain seq x y z
N LEU A 1 -1.49 -17.21 -63.85
CA LEU A 1 -1.37 -16.15 -62.82
C LEU A 1 -2.63 -15.95 -61.95
N VAL A 2 -3.66 -16.81 -62.03
CA VAL A 2 -4.94 -16.65 -61.29
C VAL A 2 -5.00 -17.49 -60.00
N ILE A 3 -4.06 -18.44 -59.82
CA ILE A 3 -3.97 -19.35 -58.65
C ILE A 3 -3.02 -18.80 -57.56
N SER A 4 -2.29 -17.72 -57.84
CA SER A 4 -1.21 -17.21 -56.98
C SER A 4 -1.64 -16.26 -55.87
N CYS A 5 -2.93 -15.93 -55.74
CA CYS A 5 -3.42 -15.05 -54.67
C CYS A 5 -3.99 -15.91 -53.53
N PRO A 6 -3.25 -16.13 -52.42
CA PRO A 6 -3.69 -17.02 -51.36
C PRO A 6 -4.67 -16.29 -50.43
N CYS A 7 -5.91 -16.07 -50.89
CA CYS A 7 -6.93 -15.34 -50.13
C CYS A 7 -7.14 -15.90 -48.72
N ALA A 8 -7.07 -17.23 -48.55
CA ALA A 8 -7.20 -17.88 -47.26
C ALA A 8 -6.03 -17.56 -46.31
N LEU A 9 -4.80 -17.50 -46.83
CA LEU A 9 -3.62 -17.16 -46.04
C LEU A 9 -3.69 -15.71 -45.55
N VAL A 10 -4.10 -14.80 -46.43
CA VAL A 10 -4.23 -13.36 -46.10
C VAL A 10 -5.24 -13.12 -44.99
N ILE A 11 -6.35 -13.88 -44.95
CA ILE A 11 -7.39 -13.74 -43.91
C ILE A 11 -7.02 -14.48 -42.61
N SER A 12 -6.21 -15.54 -42.68
CA SER A 12 -5.90 -16.38 -41.52
C SER A 12 -5.24 -15.61 -40.36
N ILE A 13 -4.30 -14.71 -40.68
CA ILE A 13 -3.53 -13.94 -39.71
C ILE A 13 -4.41 -12.94 -38.94
N PRO A 14 -5.14 -12.01 -39.59
CA PRO A 14 -6.00 -11.08 -38.86
C PRO A 14 -7.11 -11.81 -38.09
N LEU A 15 -7.68 -12.89 -38.64
CA LEU A 15 -8.69 -13.69 -37.92
C LEU A 15 -8.11 -14.30 -36.63
N GLY A 16 -6.88 -14.83 -36.69
CA GLY A 16 -6.16 -15.34 -35.52
C GLY A 16 -5.94 -14.26 -34.45
N TYR A 17 -5.48 -13.07 -34.85
CA TYR A 17 -5.30 -11.95 -33.91
C TYR A 17 -6.62 -11.49 -33.29
N PHE A 18 -7.67 -11.26 -34.09
CA PHE A 18 -8.96 -10.83 -33.56
C PHE A 18 -9.60 -11.90 -32.67
N GLY A 19 -9.43 -13.18 -33.02
CA GLY A 19 -9.83 -14.30 -32.16
C GLY A 19 -9.08 -14.30 -30.83
N GLY A 20 -7.76 -14.12 -30.86
CA GLY A 20 -6.92 -14.05 -29.67
C GLY A 20 -7.24 -12.85 -28.76
N ILE A 21 -7.35 -11.65 -29.34
CA ILE A 21 -7.74 -10.43 -28.61
C ILE A 21 -9.14 -10.61 -28.01
N GLY A 22 -10.09 -11.13 -28.78
CA GLY A 22 -11.46 -11.37 -28.30
C GLY A 22 -11.51 -12.37 -27.15
N ALA A 23 -10.70 -13.43 -27.20
CA ALA A 23 -10.58 -14.40 -26.11
C ALA A 23 -9.93 -13.77 -24.86
N ALA A 24 -8.88 -12.98 -25.03
CA ALA A 24 -8.22 -12.27 -23.94
C ALA A 24 -9.15 -11.26 -23.26
N SER A 25 -9.90 -10.48 -24.03
CA SER A 25 -10.85 -9.49 -23.49
C SER A 25 -11.97 -10.13 -22.67
N LYS A 26 -12.43 -11.34 -23.03
CA LYS A 26 -13.37 -12.10 -22.20
C LYS A 26 -12.81 -12.49 -20.82
N ASN A 27 -11.49 -12.52 -20.68
CA ASN A 27 -10.78 -12.78 -19.44
C ASN A 27 -10.27 -11.48 -18.77
N GLY A 28 -10.77 -10.32 -19.18
CA GLY A 28 -10.37 -9.02 -18.61
C GLY A 28 -8.98 -8.54 -19.04
N ILE A 29 -8.36 -9.18 -20.04
CA ILE A 29 -7.04 -8.79 -20.55
C ILE A 29 -7.22 -7.92 -21.79
N LEU A 30 -6.80 -6.66 -21.71
CA LEU A 30 -6.91 -5.69 -22.79
C LEU A 30 -5.60 -5.60 -23.59
N PHE A 31 -5.63 -6.07 -24.83
CA PHE A 31 -4.55 -5.83 -25.80
C PHE A 31 -4.84 -4.56 -26.60
N LYS A 32 -3.90 -3.61 -26.61
CA LYS A 32 -4.01 -2.33 -27.35
C LYS A 32 -3.75 -2.45 -28.87
N GLY A 33 -3.50 -3.67 -29.37
CA GLY A 33 -3.17 -3.95 -30.76
C GLY A 33 -2.70 -5.40 -30.95
N SER A 34 -2.70 -5.89 -32.19
CA SER A 34 -2.29 -7.26 -32.52
C SER A 34 -0.78 -7.48 -32.39
N ASN A 35 0.05 -6.48 -32.68
CA ASN A 35 1.51 -6.53 -32.55
C ASN A 35 2.00 -6.82 -31.12
N PHE A 36 1.17 -6.52 -30.11
CA PHE A 36 1.48 -6.84 -28.72
C PHE A 36 1.37 -8.34 -28.43
N LEU A 37 0.54 -9.10 -29.17
CA LEU A 37 0.45 -10.56 -29.00
C LEU A 37 1.75 -11.24 -29.45
N ASP A 38 2.33 -10.80 -30.57
CA ASP A 38 3.60 -11.34 -31.06
C ASP A 38 4.74 -11.00 -30.10
N THR A 39 4.75 -9.76 -29.59
CA THR A 39 5.73 -9.36 -28.57
C THR A 39 5.58 -10.24 -27.33
N LEU A 40 4.36 -10.40 -26.82
CA LEU A 40 4.06 -11.18 -25.62
C LEU A 40 4.49 -12.65 -25.78
N ALA A 41 4.30 -13.25 -26.96
CA ALA A 41 4.71 -14.63 -27.24
C ALA A 41 6.23 -14.85 -27.13
N ASN A 42 7.04 -13.80 -27.27
CA ASN A 42 8.50 -13.86 -27.19
C ASN A 42 9.06 -13.40 -25.84
N ILE A 43 8.22 -12.94 -24.90
CA ILE A 43 8.69 -12.49 -23.58
C ILE A 43 9.19 -13.70 -22.78
N GLN A 44 10.38 -13.56 -22.20
CA GLN A 44 10.99 -14.57 -21.31
C GLN A 44 11.03 -14.13 -19.84
N ASN A 45 11.03 -12.82 -19.59
CA ASN A 45 11.17 -12.26 -18.26
C ASN A 45 10.08 -11.21 -18.03
N VAL A 46 9.46 -11.24 -16.86
CA VAL A 46 8.46 -10.25 -16.45
C VAL A 46 8.97 -9.56 -15.20
N VAL A 47 9.11 -8.23 -15.28
CA VAL A 47 9.40 -7.39 -14.12
C VAL A 47 8.09 -6.71 -13.74
N MET A 48 7.65 -6.91 -12.51
CA MET A 48 6.42 -6.32 -11.99
C MET A 48 6.76 -5.19 -11.03
N ASP A 49 5.96 -4.12 -11.10
CA ASP A 49 5.96 -3.13 -10.04
C ASP A 49 5.34 -3.74 -8.78
N LYS A 50 5.81 -3.34 -7.59
CA LYS A 50 5.26 -3.86 -6.34
C LYS A 50 3.95 -3.14 -6.00
N THR A 51 4.03 -1.82 -5.88
CA THR A 51 2.97 -0.99 -5.35
C THR A 51 1.84 -0.84 -6.38
N GLY A 52 0.63 -1.30 -6.04
CA GLY A 52 -0.54 -1.18 -6.92
C GLY A 52 -0.60 -2.19 -8.07
N THR A 53 0.39 -3.09 -8.20
CA THR A 53 0.36 -4.23 -9.13
C THR A 53 0.41 -5.56 -8.39
N LEU A 54 1.45 -5.80 -7.57
CA LEU A 54 1.50 -6.97 -6.69
C LEU A 54 0.77 -6.74 -5.36
N THR A 55 0.72 -5.49 -4.91
CA THR A 55 0.00 -5.08 -3.70
C THR A 55 -1.22 -4.24 -4.06
N GLU A 56 -2.23 -4.24 -3.20
CA GLU A 56 -3.47 -3.48 -3.40
C GLU A 56 -3.28 -1.97 -3.20
N GLY A 57 -2.10 -1.52 -2.76
CA GLY A 57 -1.82 -0.10 -2.49
C GLY A 57 -2.58 0.46 -1.27
N VAL A 58 -3.20 -0.42 -0.47
CA VAL A 58 -3.89 -0.07 0.78
C VAL A 58 -3.00 -0.43 1.96
N PHE A 59 -2.85 0.49 2.91
CA PHE A 59 -2.17 0.22 4.17
C PHE A 59 -3.14 -0.43 5.15
N GLU A 60 -2.73 -1.53 5.77
CA GLU A 60 -3.51 -2.24 6.77
C GLU A 60 -2.59 -2.62 7.94
N VAL A 61 -3.08 -2.44 9.17
CA VAL A 61 -2.36 -2.82 10.38
C VAL A 61 -2.33 -4.35 10.49
N GLN A 62 -1.13 -4.92 10.41
CA GLN A 62 -0.93 -6.37 10.47
C GLN A 62 -0.77 -6.88 11.90
N GLU A 63 -0.07 -6.13 12.74
CA GLU A 63 0.28 -6.55 14.10
C GLU A 63 0.33 -5.33 15.04
N VAL A 64 -0.08 -5.53 16.29
CA VAL A 64 0.04 -4.55 17.36
C VAL A 64 0.79 -5.20 18.52
N VAL A 65 2.01 -4.74 18.75
CA VAL A 65 2.88 -5.22 19.84
C VAL A 65 2.96 -4.15 20.92
N LEU A 66 2.51 -4.49 22.12
CA LEU A 66 2.51 -3.60 23.29
C LEU A 66 3.13 -4.32 24.48
N LYS A 67 3.76 -3.57 25.39
CA LYS A 67 4.26 -4.15 26.65
C LYS A 67 3.07 -4.56 27.53
N PRO A 68 3.18 -5.66 28.31
CA PRO A 68 2.06 -6.21 29.10
C PRO A 68 1.48 -5.24 30.13
N GLU A 69 2.25 -4.21 30.52
CA GLU A 69 1.84 -3.17 31.46
C GLU A 69 0.87 -2.13 30.89
N PHE A 70 0.64 -2.11 29.57
CA PHE A 70 -0.26 -1.16 28.92
C PHE A 70 -1.55 -1.80 28.45
N ASP A 71 -2.65 -1.08 28.63
CA ASP A 71 -3.94 -1.44 28.04
C ASP A 71 -3.91 -1.17 26.53
N LYS A 72 -4.24 -2.21 25.76
CA LYS A 72 -4.18 -2.14 24.30
C LYS A 72 -5.22 -1.18 23.73
N ASP A 73 -6.45 -1.23 24.22
CA ASP A 73 -7.54 -0.45 23.67
C ASP A 73 -7.38 1.02 24.03
N GLU A 74 -6.94 1.32 25.27
CA GLU A 74 -6.64 2.69 25.70
C GLU A 74 -5.55 3.33 24.82
N ILE A 75 -4.44 2.63 24.58
CA ILE A 75 -3.33 3.14 23.75
C ILE A 75 -3.79 3.33 22.31
N LEU A 76 -4.50 2.36 21.74
CA LEU A 76 -4.98 2.45 20.36
C LEU A 76 -5.95 3.61 20.17
N GLN A 77 -6.84 3.88 21.13
CA GLN A 77 -7.74 5.03 21.08
C GLN A 77 -6.98 6.36 21.15
N MET A 78 -5.97 6.46 22.02
CA MET A 78 -5.12 7.66 22.09
C MET A 78 -4.31 7.88 20.80
N VAL A 79 -3.77 6.82 20.21
CA VAL A 79 -3.04 6.88 18.94
C VAL A 79 -3.98 7.25 17.79
N ASN A 80 -5.18 6.65 17.72
CA ASN A 80 -6.20 6.97 16.70
C ASN A 80 -6.64 8.44 16.80
N ALA A 81 -6.85 8.94 18.02
CA ALA A 81 -7.16 10.35 18.25
C ALA A 81 -6.03 11.27 17.74
N LEU A 82 -4.76 10.97 18.05
CA LEU A 82 -3.64 11.78 17.58
C LEU A 82 -3.46 11.71 16.04
N GLU A 83 -3.54 10.51 15.47
CA GLU A 83 -3.42 10.28 14.03
C GLU A 83 -4.59 10.87 13.22
N SER A 84 -5.73 11.16 13.86
CA SER A 84 -6.83 11.89 13.20
C SER A 84 -6.43 13.29 12.70
N GLN A 85 -5.34 13.86 13.22
CA GLN A 85 -4.80 15.14 12.75
C GLN A 85 -3.85 15.00 11.55
N SER A 86 -3.50 13.78 11.17
CA SER A 86 -2.56 13.47 10.08
C SER A 86 -3.30 13.14 8.79
N THR A 87 -2.70 13.54 7.68
CA THR A 87 -3.19 13.19 6.32
C THR A 87 -2.44 12.02 5.71
N HIS A 88 -1.54 11.38 6.48
CA HIS A 88 -0.70 10.29 5.99
C HIS A 88 -1.51 8.99 5.80
N PRO A 89 -1.27 8.19 4.74
CA PRO A 89 -2.01 6.93 4.52
C PRO A 89 -1.95 5.92 5.68
N VAL A 90 -0.90 6.00 6.52
CA VAL A 90 -0.76 5.20 7.76
C VAL A 90 -1.81 5.60 8.80
N ALA A 91 -2.15 6.88 8.90
CA ALA A 91 -3.21 7.35 9.79
C ALA A 91 -4.56 6.73 9.41
N THR A 92 -4.84 6.65 8.09
CA THR A 92 -6.04 5.97 7.58
C THR A 92 -6.05 4.49 7.92
N ALA A 93 -4.92 3.80 7.85
CA ALA A 93 -4.81 2.39 8.23
C ALA A 93 -5.11 2.17 9.72
N ILE A 94 -4.59 3.05 10.58
CA ILE A 94 -4.84 3.02 12.02
C ILE A 94 -6.33 3.29 12.31
N HIS A 95 -6.92 4.30 11.66
CA HIS A 95 -8.34 4.60 11.82
C HIS A 95 -9.23 3.42 11.41
N ASN A 96 -8.93 2.77 10.27
CA ASN A 96 -9.68 1.60 9.82
C ASN A 96 -9.51 0.40 10.76
N PHE A 97 -8.35 0.24 11.40
CA PHE A 97 -8.08 -0.85 12.32
C PHE A 97 -8.75 -0.65 13.69
N VAL A 98 -8.71 0.58 14.22
CA VAL A 98 -9.24 0.90 15.56
C VAL A 98 -10.75 1.21 15.51
N GLY A 99 -11.23 1.83 14.43
CA GLY A 99 -12.61 2.25 14.25
C GLY A 99 -12.85 3.73 14.59
N GLU A 100 -14.06 4.03 15.05
CA GLU A 100 -14.53 5.39 15.37
C GLU A 100 -13.54 6.16 16.26
N ILE A 101 -13.34 7.44 15.94
CA ILE A 101 -12.44 8.31 16.68
C ILE A 101 -13.15 8.76 17.96
N ASP A 102 -12.55 8.49 19.11
CA ASP A 102 -13.03 9.03 20.37
C ASP A 102 -12.62 10.51 20.53
N TYR A 103 -13.53 11.40 20.14
CA TYR A 103 -13.37 12.85 20.30
C TYR A 103 -13.42 13.33 21.76
N SER A 104 -13.71 12.46 22.73
CA SER A 104 -13.63 12.83 24.15
C SER A 104 -12.18 12.98 24.62
N ILE A 105 -11.23 12.37 23.91
CA ILE A 105 -9.80 12.46 24.16
C ILE A 105 -9.31 13.87 23.78
N LYS A 106 -8.96 14.67 24.79
CA LYS A 106 -8.44 16.02 24.59
C LYS A 106 -6.95 15.98 24.24
N LEU A 107 -6.65 16.35 23.01
CA LEU A 107 -5.29 16.57 22.53
C LEU A 107 -4.88 18.01 22.81
N ILE A 108 -3.80 18.20 23.58
CA ILE A 108 -3.22 19.50 23.90
C ILE A 108 -1.88 19.61 23.17
N ASP A 109 -1.57 20.78 22.60
CA ASP A 109 -0.29 21.06 21.90
C ASP A 109 0.08 20.01 20.85
N ALA A 110 -0.92 19.59 20.06
CA ALA A 110 -0.71 18.65 18.98
C ALA A 110 0.14 19.27 17.87
N GLU A 111 1.24 18.63 17.51
CA GLU A 111 2.20 19.11 16.53
C GLU A 111 2.68 17.96 15.63
N GLU A 112 2.70 18.19 14.32
CA GLU A 112 3.33 17.31 13.36
C GLU A 112 4.82 17.66 13.20
N ILE A 113 5.68 16.67 13.47
CA ILE A 113 7.13 16.77 13.30
C ILE A 113 7.48 16.10 11.98
N SER A 114 7.61 16.90 10.92
CA SER A 114 7.85 16.40 9.57
C SER A 114 9.03 15.41 9.49
N GLY A 115 8.79 14.27 8.85
CA GLY A 115 9.77 13.19 8.71
C GLY A 115 10.03 12.36 9.97
N HIS A 116 9.32 12.63 11.07
CA HIS A 116 9.48 11.94 12.35
C HIS A 116 8.16 11.32 12.83
N GLY A 117 7.08 12.11 12.88
CA GLY A 117 5.78 11.68 13.39
C GLY A 117 4.98 12.83 14.02
N LEU A 118 4.11 12.51 14.96
CA LEU A 118 3.23 13.44 15.67
C LEU A 118 3.54 13.43 17.17
N LYS A 119 3.24 14.54 17.83
CA LYS A 119 3.22 14.62 19.30
C LYS A 119 1.96 15.33 19.78
N ALA A 120 1.48 14.97 20.97
CA ALA A 120 0.46 15.72 21.71
C ALA A 120 0.53 15.40 23.20
N THR A 121 -0.11 16.22 24.02
CA THR A 121 -0.31 15.95 25.45
C THR A 121 -1.74 15.48 25.70
N ILE A 122 -1.89 14.32 26.33
CA ILE A 122 -3.17 13.69 26.69
C ILE A 122 -3.14 13.39 28.19
N ASN A 123 -4.15 13.85 28.93
CA ASN A 123 -4.24 13.63 30.39
C ASN A 123 -2.96 14.05 31.17
N GLY A 124 -2.26 15.09 30.69
CA GLY A 124 -1.00 15.56 31.28
C GLY A 124 0.24 14.70 30.97
N LYS A 125 0.11 13.70 30.09
CA LYS A 125 1.22 12.88 29.59
C LYS A 125 1.50 13.22 28.13
N GLU A 126 2.77 13.25 27.75
CA GLU A 126 3.18 13.43 26.36
C GLU A 126 3.07 12.09 25.61
N LEU A 127 2.33 12.09 24.50
CA LEU A 127 2.21 10.99 23.55
C LEU A 127 3.00 11.34 22.29
N LEU A 128 3.86 10.41 21.86
CA LEU A 128 4.69 10.52 20.67
C LEU A 128 4.38 9.34 19.76
N VAL A 129 4.00 9.60 18.52
CA VAL A 129 3.66 8.57 17.52
C VAL A 129 4.51 8.82 16.27
N GLY A 130 5.41 7.89 15.93
CA GLY A 130 6.33 8.12 14.83
C GLY A 130 7.39 7.03 14.66
N ASN A 131 8.45 7.38 13.95
CA ASN A 131 9.56 6.48 13.63
C ASN A 131 10.67 6.49 14.70
N PHE A 132 11.70 5.64 14.52
CA PHE A 132 12.87 5.57 15.42
C PHE A 132 13.59 6.91 15.60
N LYS A 133 13.61 7.78 14.58
CA LYS A 133 14.24 9.11 14.68
C LYS A 133 13.51 10.00 15.69
N LEU A 134 12.19 9.86 15.81
CA LEU A 134 11.42 10.56 16.84
C LEU A 134 11.81 10.07 18.23
N MET A 135 11.94 8.74 18.39
CA MET A 135 12.37 8.15 19.66
C MET A 135 13.77 8.61 20.06
N ASP A 136 14.73 8.59 19.13
CA ASP A 136 16.10 9.05 19.36
C ASP A 136 16.12 10.53 19.77
N LYS A 137 15.34 11.37 19.09
CA LYS A 137 15.23 12.82 19.38
C LYS A 137 14.74 13.09 20.81
N HIS A 138 13.85 12.25 21.33
CA HIS A 138 13.33 12.35 22.70
C HIS A 138 14.08 11.43 23.69
N SER A 139 15.19 10.82 23.28
CA SER A 139 16.00 9.92 24.11
C SER A 139 15.22 8.74 24.71
N ILE A 140 14.22 8.24 23.95
CA ILE A 140 13.41 7.08 24.34
C ILE A 140 14.17 5.81 23.99
N LYS A 141 14.39 4.96 25.00
CA LYS A 141 14.99 3.64 24.78
C LYS A 141 13.97 2.67 24.20
N TYR A 142 14.37 1.93 23.20
CA TYR A 142 13.58 0.85 22.59
C TYR A 142 14.38 -0.45 22.61
N ASP A 143 13.69 -1.57 22.82
CA ASP A 143 14.29 -2.90 23.00
C ASP A 143 14.49 -3.67 21.66
N ILE A 144 14.25 -2.99 20.53
CA ILE A 144 14.21 -3.58 19.18
C ILE A 144 15.39 -3.06 18.36
N ASP A 145 16.13 -3.94 17.69
CA ASP A 145 17.18 -3.52 16.76
C ASP A 145 16.56 -3.08 15.43
N PRO A 146 16.64 -1.79 15.04
CA PRO A 146 16.04 -1.30 13.79
C PRO A 146 16.61 -1.97 12.54
N THR A 147 17.81 -2.55 12.63
CA THR A 147 18.46 -3.24 11.50
C THR A 147 17.90 -4.64 11.25
N THR A 148 17.18 -5.20 12.22
CA THR A 148 16.50 -6.51 12.10
C THR A 148 15.11 -6.39 11.47
N ILE A 149 14.57 -5.18 11.38
CA ILE A 149 13.29 -4.91 10.72
C ILE A 149 13.54 -4.90 9.22
N VAL A 150 13.06 -5.94 8.55
CA VAL A 150 13.19 -6.08 7.10
C VAL A 150 12.42 -4.93 6.43
N TYR A 151 13.15 -3.97 5.86
CA TYR A 151 12.58 -2.99 4.95
C TYR A 151 11.97 -3.75 3.76
N THR A 152 10.65 -3.87 3.73
CA THR A 152 9.92 -4.61 2.69
C THR A 152 9.42 -3.69 1.59
#